data_AF-A0A953M6Y8-F1
#
_entry.id   AF-A0A953M6Y8-F1
#
_cell.length_a   1.000
_cell.length_b   1.000
_cell.length_c   1.000
_cell.angle_alpha   90.00
_cell.angle_beta   90.00
_cell.angle_gamma   90.00
#
_symmetry.space_group_name_H-M   'P 1'
#
loop_
_entity.id
_entity.type
_entity.pdbx_description
1 polymer ?
#
loop_
_entity_poly.entity_id
_entity_poly.type
_entity_poly.pdbx_seq_one_letter_code
_entity_poly.pdbx_strand_id
1 'polypeptide(L)'
;MSGERAQTKLVDRAELLRRRDEARRAGRRVVQCHGCFDIVHPGHIRHLKFAKSQGDILLVSVTGDEEIKKGTGRPLIPQELRAENLAELDCVDWVYVEPRATAQELLDAVRPDVYIKGREYEHNDDPRFRAERETVERRGGRVVFSSGDVVFSSSALIEAMEHSIDPFHHRLSRLLNEPGLQPARLEALLASMRGRRVVIVGEVIRDTYV
;
A
#
# COMPACT_ATOMS: atom_id res chain seq x y z
N MET A 1 -16.58 -17.21 14.39
CA MET A 1 -17.23 -17.44 13.09
C MET A 1 -16.80 -16.45 11.99
N SER A 2 -16.22 -15.26 12.30
CA SER A 2 -15.68 -14.34 11.27
C SER A 2 -14.39 -14.83 10.62
N GLY A 3 -13.39 -15.23 11.44
CA GLY A 3 -12.06 -15.59 10.95
C GLY A 3 -11.99 -16.78 9.99
N GLU A 4 -12.90 -17.76 10.12
CA GLU A 4 -12.95 -18.93 9.23
C GLU A 4 -13.40 -18.56 7.80
N ARG A 5 -14.27 -17.54 7.67
CA ARG A 5 -14.69 -16.99 6.38
C ARG A 5 -13.57 -16.17 5.73
N ALA A 6 -12.83 -15.38 6.50
CA ALA A 6 -11.71 -14.61 5.98
C ALA A 6 -10.58 -15.51 5.47
N GLN A 7 -10.25 -16.58 6.20
CA GLN A 7 -9.22 -17.53 5.78
C GLN A 7 -9.56 -18.23 4.44
N THR A 8 -10.86 -18.40 4.15
CA THR A 8 -11.33 -19.00 2.88
C THR A 8 -11.14 -18.06 1.66
N LYS A 9 -11.05 -16.75 1.90
CA LYS A 9 -10.87 -15.73 0.84
C LYS A 9 -9.40 -15.53 0.48
N LEU A 10 -8.48 -15.82 1.39
CA LEU A 10 -7.05 -15.84 1.13
C LEU A 10 -6.71 -17.05 0.26
N VAL A 11 -6.12 -16.80 -0.90
CA VAL A 11 -5.81 -17.85 -1.88
C VAL A 11 -4.37 -17.75 -2.33
N ASP A 12 -3.75 -18.89 -2.60
CA ASP A 12 -2.49 -18.92 -3.35
C ASP A 12 -2.75 -18.73 -4.86
N ARG A 13 -1.67 -18.66 -5.63
CA ARG A 13 -1.75 -18.41 -7.08
C ARG A 13 -2.45 -19.53 -7.83
N ALA A 14 -2.22 -20.79 -7.47
CA ALA A 14 -2.80 -21.93 -8.18
C ALA A 14 -4.32 -21.99 -7.94
N GLU A 15 -4.72 -21.80 -6.68
CA GLU A 15 -6.11 -21.75 -6.27
C GLU A 15 -6.84 -20.54 -6.88
N LEU A 16 -6.20 -19.37 -6.92
CA LEU A 16 -6.76 -18.18 -7.56
C LEU A 16 -7.10 -18.42 -9.03
N LEU A 17 -6.16 -19.01 -9.79
CA LEU A 17 -6.37 -19.29 -11.21
C LEU A 17 -7.47 -20.33 -11.42
N ARG A 18 -7.52 -21.38 -10.58
CA ARG A 18 -8.60 -22.37 -10.60
C ARG A 18 -9.97 -21.71 -10.36
N ARG A 19 -10.09 -20.88 -9.31
CA ARG A 19 -11.33 -20.15 -8.99
C ARG A 19 -11.72 -19.17 -10.11
N ARG A 20 -10.75 -18.50 -10.74
CA ARG A 20 -11.02 -17.64 -11.90
C ARG A 20 -11.58 -18.43 -13.07
N ASP A 21 -11.02 -19.59 -13.38
CA ASP A 21 -11.51 -20.42 -14.49
C ASP A 21 -12.91 -20.98 -14.22
N GLU A 22 -13.21 -21.32 -12.97
CA GLU A 22 -14.57 -21.70 -12.53
C GLU A 22 -15.55 -20.53 -12.67
N ALA A 23 -15.18 -19.34 -12.20
CA ALA A 23 -16.00 -18.14 -12.33
C ALA A 23 -16.27 -17.79 -13.80
N ARG A 24 -15.25 -17.91 -14.67
CA ARG A 24 -15.38 -17.69 -16.12
C ARG A 24 -16.35 -18.69 -16.75
N ARG A 25 -16.24 -19.98 -16.42
CA ARG A 25 -17.18 -21.02 -16.89
C ARG A 25 -18.61 -20.79 -16.40
N ALA A 26 -18.76 -20.20 -15.21
CA ALA A 26 -20.05 -19.80 -14.65
C ALA A 26 -20.58 -18.44 -15.19
N GLY A 27 -19.86 -17.79 -16.11
CA GLY A 27 -20.25 -16.49 -16.67
C GLY A 27 -20.14 -15.31 -15.69
N ARG A 28 -19.45 -15.48 -14.57
CA ARG A 28 -19.27 -14.44 -13.54
C ARG A 28 -18.18 -13.45 -13.93
N ARG A 29 -18.48 -12.17 -13.81
CA ARG A 29 -17.54 -11.05 -14.03
C ARG A 29 -16.62 -10.90 -12.83
N VAL A 30 -15.32 -10.97 -13.05
CA VAL A 30 -14.28 -10.75 -12.04
C VAL A 30 -13.71 -9.35 -12.21
N VAL A 31 -13.75 -8.61 -11.11
CA VAL A 31 -13.15 -7.30 -10.95
C VAL A 31 -11.87 -7.46 -10.15
N GLN A 32 -10.82 -6.73 -10.52
CA GLN A 32 -9.55 -6.73 -9.81
C GLN A 32 -9.19 -5.32 -9.32
N CYS A 33 -8.77 -5.22 -8.06
CA CYS A 33 -8.05 -4.09 -7.48
C CYS A 33 -6.64 -4.54 -7.12
N HIS A 34 -5.66 -3.65 -7.23
CA HIS A 34 -4.29 -3.89 -6.77
C HIS A 34 -3.71 -2.69 -6.04
N GLY A 35 -3.01 -2.95 -4.94
CA GLY A 35 -2.29 -1.91 -4.21
C GLY A 35 -1.56 -2.43 -2.97
N CYS A 36 -0.96 -1.49 -2.23
CA CYS A 36 -0.28 -1.78 -0.97
C CYS A 36 -1.29 -2.02 0.17
N PHE A 37 -2.32 -1.17 0.30
CA PHE A 37 -3.29 -1.24 1.40
C PHE A 37 -2.66 -1.30 2.80
N ASP A 38 -1.61 -0.49 3.03
CA ASP A 38 -0.83 -0.48 4.28
C ASP A 38 -1.72 -0.33 5.52
N ILE A 39 -2.40 0.82 5.61
CA ILE A 39 -3.44 1.06 6.60
C ILE A 39 -4.78 1.20 5.87
N VAL A 40 -5.71 0.29 6.17
CA VAL A 40 -7.08 0.35 5.65
C VAL A 40 -7.84 1.49 6.31
N HIS A 41 -8.47 2.34 5.50
CA HIS A 41 -9.23 3.51 5.95
C HIS A 41 -10.51 3.64 5.10
N PRO A 42 -11.46 4.54 5.46
CA PRO A 42 -12.74 4.65 4.75
C PRO A 42 -12.63 4.88 3.23
N GLY A 43 -11.58 5.58 2.78
CA GLY A 43 -11.25 5.69 1.35
C GLY A 43 -11.07 4.34 0.63
N HIS A 44 -10.28 3.42 1.19
CA HIS A 44 -10.12 2.07 0.65
C HIS A 44 -11.45 1.31 0.65
N ILE A 45 -12.24 1.41 1.73
CA ILE A 45 -13.56 0.74 1.80
C ILE A 45 -14.50 1.24 0.70
N ARG A 46 -14.56 2.55 0.47
CA ARG A 46 -15.37 3.14 -0.62
C ARG A 46 -14.88 2.69 -2.00
N HIS A 47 -13.57 2.69 -2.21
CA HIS A 47 -12.95 2.22 -3.45
C HIS A 47 -13.29 0.74 -3.73
N LEU A 48 -13.15 -0.14 -2.73
CA LEU A 48 -13.43 -1.57 -2.88
C LEU A 48 -14.93 -1.85 -3.05
N LYS A 49 -15.82 -1.12 -2.37
CA LYS A 49 -17.27 -1.20 -2.60
C LYS A 49 -17.65 -0.77 -4.02
N PHE A 50 -17.04 0.31 -4.52
CA PHE A 50 -17.20 0.71 -5.92
C PHE A 50 -16.71 -0.39 -6.86
N ALA A 51 -15.53 -0.97 -6.60
CA ALA A 51 -15.00 -2.06 -7.39
C ALA A 51 -15.95 -3.27 -7.43
N LYS A 52 -16.45 -3.70 -6.27
CA LYS A 52 -17.43 -4.80 -6.18
C LYS A 52 -18.70 -4.51 -6.99
N SER A 53 -19.15 -3.26 -7.09
CA SER A 53 -20.31 -2.90 -7.92
C SER A 53 -20.11 -3.10 -9.43
N GLN A 54 -18.87 -3.30 -9.89
CA GLN A 54 -18.54 -3.46 -11.31
C GLN A 54 -18.56 -4.92 -11.80
N GLY A 55 -18.87 -5.88 -10.93
CA GLY A 55 -18.95 -7.30 -11.28
C GLY A 55 -19.43 -8.21 -10.15
N ASP A 56 -19.30 -9.51 -10.34
CA ASP A 56 -19.84 -10.52 -9.43
C ASP A 56 -18.83 -10.96 -8.35
N ILE A 57 -17.54 -10.79 -8.65
CA ILE A 57 -16.41 -11.21 -7.80
C ILE A 57 -15.40 -10.08 -7.76
N LEU A 58 -14.97 -9.69 -6.56
CA LEU A 58 -13.86 -8.78 -6.33
C LEU A 58 -12.64 -9.56 -5.86
N LEU A 59 -11.61 -9.56 -6.70
CA LEU A 59 -10.25 -9.93 -6.37
C LEU A 59 -9.48 -8.68 -5.92
N VAL A 60 -8.89 -8.72 -4.73
CA VAL A 60 -7.95 -7.70 -4.28
C VAL A 60 -6.57 -8.32 -4.18
N SER A 61 -5.62 -7.81 -4.98
CA SER A 61 -4.23 -8.22 -4.86
C SER A 61 -3.40 -7.20 -4.09
N VAL A 62 -2.55 -7.71 -3.21
CA VAL A 62 -1.73 -6.94 -2.28
C VAL A 62 -0.28 -7.00 -2.73
N THR A 63 0.40 -5.87 -2.88
CA THR A 63 1.84 -5.86 -3.18
C THR A 63 2.62 -6.47 -2.02
N GLY A 64 3.53 -7.40 -2.32
CA GLY A 64 4.40 -8.05 -1.33
C GLY A 64 5.37 -7.07 -0.67
N ASP A 65 5.80 -7.41 0.54
CA ASP A 65 6.60 -6.52 1.41
C ASP A 65 7.93 -6.11 0.76
N GLU A 66 8.62 -7.05 0.11
CA GLU A 66 9.94 -6.83 -0.52
C GLU A 66 9.93 -5.75 -1.62
N GLU A 67 8.75 -5.44 -2.17
CA GLU A 67 8.59 -4.51 -3.27
C GLU A 67 8.09 -3.11 -2.83
N ILE A 68 7.73 -2.95 -1.55
CA ILE A 68 7.28 -1.67 -1.00
C ILE A 68 8.49 -0.91 -0.46
N LYS A 69 9.16 -0.17 -1.36
CA LYS A 69 10.43 0.54 -1.06
C LYS A 69 10.26 2.04 -0.80
N LYS A 70 9.02 2.55 -0.79
CA LYS A 70 8.74 3.99 -0.67
C LYS A 70 8.43 4.36 0.78
N GLY A 71 9.25 5.25 1.35
CA GLY A 71 9.10 5.74 2.72
C GLY A 71 9.92 4.91 3.72
N THR A 72 10.51 5.58 4.70
CA THR A 72 11.24 4.92 5.79
C THR A 72 10.26 4.07 6.61
N GLY A 73 10.63 2.83 6.94
CA GLY A 73 9.81 1.93 7.76
C GLY A 73 8.57 1.37 7.05
N ARG A 74 8.53 1.32 5.71
CA ARG A 74 7.40 0.79 4.95
C ARG A 74 7.64 -0.60 4.34
N PRO A 75 6.60 -1.45 4.25
CA PRO A 75 5.24 -1.23 4.77
C PRO A 75 5.21 -1.30 6.30
N LEU A 76 4.29 -0.56 6.93
CA LEU A 76 4.13 -0.60 8.38
C LEU A 76 3.50 -1.92 8.82
N ILE A 77 2.54 -2.40 8.02
CA ILE A 77 1.82 -3.64 8.28
C ILE A 77 2.35 -4.73 7.32
N PRO A 78 2.81 -5.89 7.84
CA PRO A 78 3.23 -7.02 7.01
C PRO A 78 2.14 -7.47 6.03
N GLN A 79 2.57 -8.00 4.87
CA GLN A 79 1.67 -8.41 3.78
C GLN A 79 0.58 -9.39 4.22
N GLU A 80 0.86 -10.29 5.15
CA GLU A 80 -0.10 -11.29 5.65
C GLU A 80 -1.25 -10.60 6.39
N LEU A 81 -0.93 -9.63 7.25
CA LEU A 81 -1.92 -8.86 8.00
C LEU A 81 -2.70 -7.89 7.09
N ARG A 82 -2.04 -7.29 6.09
CA ARG A 82 -2.73 -6.48 5.07
C ARG A 82 -3.74 -7.33 4.28
N ALA A 83 -3.35 -8.54 3.90
CA ALA A 83 -4.23 -9.47 3.20
C ALA A 83 -5.40 -9.93 4.09
N GLU A 84 -5.14 -10.27 5.36
CA GLU A 84 -6.17 -10.64 6.33
C GLU A 84 -7.18 -9.51 6.55
N ASN A 85 -6.72 -8.26 6.73
CA ASN A 85 -7.58 -7.09 6.86
C ASN A 85 -8.55 -6.94 5.68
N LEU A 86 -8.09 -7.20 4.46
CA LEU A 86 -8.92 -7.13 3.26
C LEU A 86 -9.88 -8.33 3.16
N ALA A 87 -9.48 -9.51 3.63
CA ALA A 87 -10.31 -10.71 3.63
C ALA A 87 -11.51 -10.57 4.59
N GLU A 88 -11.38 -9.84 5.69
CA GLU A 88 -12.50 -9.55 6.60
C GLU A 88 -13.57 -8.63 5.98
N LEU A 89 -13.30 -7.97 4.84
CA LEU A 89 -14.28 -7.11 4.19
C LEU A 89 -15.33 -7.92 3.42
N ASP A 90 -16.61 -7.69 3.71
CA ASP A 90 -17.73 -8.38 3.05
C ASP A 90 -17.76 -8.19 1.52
N CYS A 91 -17.28 -7.04 1.03
CA CYS A 91 -17.25 -6.74 -0.40
C CYS A 91 -16.11 -7.44 -1.16
N VAL A 92 -15.16 -8.06 -0.46
CA VAL A 92 -14.00 -8.75 -1.04
C VAL A 92 -14.26 -10.26 -1.05
N ASP A 93 -14.09 -10.88 -2.22
CA ASP A 93 -14.29 -12.32 -2.39
C ASP A 93 -12.97 -13.09 -2.36
N TRP A 94 -11.93 -12.57 -3.01
CA TRP A 94 -10.61 -13.20 -3.08
C TRP A 94 -9.51 -12.20 -2.74
N VAL A 95 -8.51 -12.66 -1.98
CA VAL A 95 -7.32 -11.88 -1.66
C VAL A 95 -6.08 -12.69 -2.02
N TYR A 96 -5.14 -12.04 -2.71
CA TYR A 96 -3.88 -12.65 -3.12
C TYR A 96 -2.71 -11.70 -2.87
N VAL A 97 -1.62 -12.19 -2.30
CA VAL A 97 -0.37 -11.43 -2.18
C VAL A 97 0.44 -11.63 -3.45
N GLU A 98 0.66 -10.54 -4.18
CA GLU A 98 1.47 -10.49 -5.39
C GLU A 98 2.92 -10.15 -5.01
N PRO A 99 3.88 -11.10 -5.13
CA PRO A 99 5.28 -10.86 -4.76
C PRO A 99 5.99 -9.86 -5.70
N ARG A 100 5.35 -9.38 -6.76
CA ARG A 100 5.89 -8.40 -7.69
C ARG A 100 5.47 -6.97 -7.35
N ALA A 101 6.28 -6.00 -7.78
CA ALA A 101 6.01 -4.57 -7.60
C ALA A 101 4.81 -4.04 -8.39
N THR A 102 4.33 -4.81 -9.37
CA THR A 102 3.21 -4.44 -10.25
C THR A 102 2.27 -5.61 -10.40
N ALA A 103 1.00 -5.35 -10.73
CA ALA A 103 0.03 -6.39 -10.99
C ALA A 103 0.15 -6.99 -12.40
N GLN A 104 1.08 -6.54 -13.24
CA GLN A 104 1.08 -6.87 -14.67
C GLN A 104 1.05 -8.39 -14.94
N GLU A 105 1.93 -9.16 -14.29
CA GLU A 105 1.96 -10.62 -14.42
C GLU A 105 0.65 -11.28 -13.94
N LEU A 106 0.05 -10.75 -12.88
CA LEU A 106 -1.21 -11.23 -12.35
C LEU A 106 -2.38 -10.93 -13.29
N LEU A 107 -2.45 -9.71 -13.82
CA LEU A 107 -3.47 -9.27 -14.77
C LEU A 107 -3.42 -10.14 -16.03
N ASP A 108 -2.21 -10.50 -16.47
CA ASP A 108 -1.98 -11.37 -17.62
C ASP A 108 -2.49 -12.80 -17.40
N ALA A 109 -2.33 -13.32 -16.18
CA ALA A 109 -2.76 -14.66 -15.79
C ALA A 109 -4.27 -14.74 -15.47
N VAL A 110 -4.77 -13.84 -14.62
CA VAL A 110 -6.18 -13.82 -14.16
C VAL A 110 -7.11 -13.34 -15.27
N ARG A 111 -6.65 -12.37 -16.08
CA ARG A 111 -7.44 -11.71 -17.13
C ARG A 111 -8.78 -11.23 -16.57
N PRO A 112 -8.77 -10.26 -15.62
CA PRO A 112 -10.01 -9.75 -15.05
C PRO A 112 -10.85 -9.07 -16.13
N ASP A 113 -12.16 -9.07 -15.94
CA ASP A 113 -13.10 -8.41 -16.84
C ASP A 113 -13.06 -6.88 -16.64
N VAL A 114 -12.78 -6.46 -15.40
CA VAL A 114 -12.61 -5.05 -15.04
C VAL A 114 -11.42 -4.89 -14.10
N TYR A 115 -10.55 -3.92 -14.38
CA TYR A 115 -9.48 -3.51 -13.47
C TYR A 115 -9.76 -2.12 -12.93
N ILE A 116 -9.78 -1.98 -11.60
CA ILE A 116 -10.16 -0.73 -10.93
C ILE A 116 -8.92 -0.04 -10.39
N LYS A 117 -8.81 1.26 -10.65
CA LYS A 117 -7.82 2.16 -10.04
C LYS A 117 -8.48 3.37 -9.40
N GLY A 118 -7.76 4.06 -8.53
CA GLY A 118 -8.19 5.36 -8.02
C GLY A 118 -8.20 6.42 -9.12
N ARG A 119 -8.98 7.49 -8.94
CA ARG A 119 -9.12 8.58 -9.93
C ARG A 119 -7.80 9.27 -10.25
N GLU A 120 -6.88 9.29 -9.30
CA GLU A 120 -5.52 9.80 -9.46
C GLU A 120 -4.73 9.10 -10.59
N TYR A 121 -5.15 7.91 -11.01
CA TYR A 121 -4.55 7.19 -12.13
C TYR A 121 -5.10 7.57 -13.51
N GLU A 122 -6.19 8.35 -13.59
CA GLU A 122 -6.85 8.69 -14.86
C GLU A 122 -5.94 9.47 -15.83
N HIS A 123 -5.06 10.30 -15.27
CA HIS A 123 -4.07 11.10 -16.02
C HIS A 123 -2.63 10.71 -15.65
N ASN A 124 -2.41 9.48 -15.19
CA ASN A 124 -1.11 9.03 -14.73
C ASN A 124 -0.29 8.44 -15.89
N ASP A 125 0.89 9.03 -16.11
CA ASP A 125 1.85 8.63 -17.16
C ASP A 125 2.90 7.60 -16.70
N ASP A 126 2.76 7.01 -15.51
CA ASP A 126 3.66 5.98 -15.00
C ASP A 126 3.73 4.79 -15.97
N PRO A 127 4.94 4.45 -16.50
CA PRO A 127 5.12 3.33 -17.42
C PRO A 127 4.58 2.01 -16.89
N ARG A 128 4.64 1.79 -15.57
CA ARG A 128 4.12 0.58 -14.92
C ARG A 128 2.61 0.49 -15.06
N PHE A 129 1.92 1.60 -14.82
CA PHE A 129 0.46 1.64 -14.97
C PHE A 129 0.04 1.50 -16.43
N ARG A 130 0.77 2.10 -17.37
CA ARG A 130 0.51 1.90 -18.81
C ARG A 130 0.59 0.42 -19.19
N ALA A 131 1.63 -0.28 -18.72
CA ALA A 131 1.78 -1.72 -18.99
C ALA A 131 0.65 -2.57 -18.37
N GLU A 132 0.20 -2.25 -17.15
CA GLU A 132 -0.97 -2.87 -16.54
C GLU A 132 -2.24 -2.65 -17.39
N ARG A 133 -2.49 -1.41 -17.80
CA ARG A 133 -3.64 -1.02 -18.62
C ARG A 133 -3.66 -1.75 -19.97
N GLU A 134 -2.56 -1.70 -20.70
CA GLU A 134 -2.42 -2.40 -21.98
C GLU A 134 -2.64 -3.91 -21.84
N THR A 135 -2.16 -4.50 -20.74
CA THR A 135 -2.32 -5.94 -20.47
C THR A 135 -3.79 -6.32 -20.27
N VAL A 136 -4.56 -5.48 -19.57
CA VAL A 136 -6.01 -5.68 -19.36
C VAL A 136 -6.78 -5.51 -20.67
N GLU A 137 -6.55 -4.40 -21.37
CA GLU A 137 -7.26 -4.04 -22.61
C GLU A 137 -7.00 -5.05 -23.74
N ARG A 138 -5.74 -5.49 -23.93
CA ARG A 138 -5.37 -6.52 -24.92
C ARG A 138 -6.07 -7.86 -24.68
N ARG A 139 -6.43 -8.15 -23.43
CA ARG A 139 -7.12 -9.39 -23.04
C ARG A 139 -8.64 -9.24 -23.00
N GLY A 140 -9.18 -8.11 -23.48
CA GLY A 140 -10.62 -7.84 -23.59
C GLY A 140 -11.26 -7.32 -22.30
N GLY A 141 -10.47 -7.08 -21.25
CA GLY A 141 -10.93 -6.38 -20.06
C GLY A 141 -10.96 -4.87 -20.25
N ARG A 142 -11.50 -4.14 -19.28
CA ARG A 142 -11.49 -2.66 -19.28
C ARG A 142 -10.93 -2.10 -17.97
N VAL A 143 -10.31 -0.93 -18.04
CA VAL A 143 -9.87 -0.18 -16.86
C VAL A 143 -10.93 0.85 -16.48
N VAL A 144 -11.25 0.96 -15.19
CA VAL A 144 -12.23 1.91 -14.66
C VAL A 144 -11.63 2.62 -13.45
N PHE A 145 -11.95 3.90 -13.31
CA PHE A 145 -11.47 4.71 -12.19
C PHE A 145 -12.60 4.95 -11.17
N SER A 146 -12.32 4.77 -9.88
CA SER A 146 -13.30 5.00 -8.82
C SER A 146 -13.55 6.49 -8.57
N SER A 147 -14.76 6.85 -8.17
CA SER A 147 -15.16 8.22 -7.80
C SER A 147 -14.24 8.79 -6.70
N GLY A 148 -13.68 9.98 -6.95
CA GLY A 148 -12.66 10.64 -6.10
C GLY A 148 -13.17 11.24 -4.79
N ASP A 149 -14.10 10.59 -4.09
CA ASP A 149 -14.56 11.06 -2.79
C ASP A 149 -13.41 10.94 -1.78
N VAL A 150 -12.92 12.10 -1.31
CA VAL A 150 -11.88 12.31 -0.28
C VAL A 150 -11.14 11.02 0.13
N VAL A 151 -10.04 10.76 -0.59
CA VAL A 151 -9.10 9.69 -0.27
C VAL A 151 -8.11 10.26 0.73
N PHE A 152 -8.31 9.99 2.02
CA PHE A 152 -7.18 10.01 2.93
C PHE A 152 -6.18 8.96 2.40
N SER A 153 -4.91 9.29 2.19
CA SER A 153 -3.91 8.27 1.89
C SER A 153 -3.37 7.70 3.21
N SER A 154 -2.93 6.44 3.22
CA SER A 154 -2.26 5.88 4.40
C SER A 154 -1.05 6.74 4.81
N SER A 155 -0.32 7.32 3.84
CA SER A 155 0.75 8.27 4.12
C SER A 155 0.28 9.50 4.88
N ALA A 156 -0.82 10.13 4.46
CA ALA A 156 -1.34 11.32 5.11
C ALA A 156 -1.90 11.02 6.50
N LEU A 157 -2.46 9.82 6.71
CA LEU A 157 -2.90 9.39 8.04
C LEU A 157 -1.70 9.10 8.97
N ILE A 158 -0.68 8.41 8.48
CA ILE A 158 0.55 8.15 9.23
C ILE A 158 1.23 9.47 9.57
N GLU A 159 1.41 10.37 8.61
CA GLU A 159 2.00 11.70 8.83
C GLU A 159 1.18 12.52 9.84
N ALA A 160 -0.16 12.50 9.75
CA ALA A 160 -1.02 13.15 10.74
C ALA A 160 -0.91 12.52 12.14
N MET A 161 -0.70 11.20 12.22
CA MET A 161 -0.46 10.47 13.48
C MET A 161 0.93 10.78 14.05
N GLU A 162 1.98 10.78 13.23
CA GLU A 162 3.34 11.20 13.62
C GLU A 162 3.33 12.64 14.16
N HIS A 163 2.63 13.55 13.48
CA HIS A 163 2.49 14.94 13.94
C HIS A 163 1.68 15.08 15.23
N SER A 164 0.76 14.16 15.54
CA SER A 164 -0.07 14.22 16.74
C SER A 164 0.48 13.41 17.91
N ILE A 165 1.37 12.44 17.66
CA ILE A 165 1.88 11.51 18.68
C ILE A 165 3.31 11.85 19.12
N ASP A 166 4.07 12.67 18.38
CA ASP A 166 5.49 12.82 18.69
C ASP A 166 5.85 14.02 19.60
N PRO A 167 6.15 13.83 20.91
CA PRO A 167 6.80 14.85 21.73
C PRO A 167 8.17 15.27 21.18
N PHE A 168 8.81 14.48 20.29
CA PHE A 168 10.05 14.87 19.61
C PHE A 168 9.83 15.89 18.52
N HIS A 169 8.72 15.87 17.76
CA HIS A 169 8.45 16.97 16.82
C HIS A 169 8.16 18.28 17.57
N HIS A 170 7.37 18.25 18.63
CA HIS A 170 7.19 19.44 19.47
C HIS A 170 8.51 19.89 20.13
N ARG A 171 9.35 18.96 20.61
CA ARG A 171 10.66 19.25 21.20
C ARG A 171 11.66 19.75 20.16
N LEU A 172 11.66 19.19 18.95
CA LEU A 172 12.51 19.59 17.83
C LEU A 172 12.07 20.97 17.32
N SER A 173 10.78 21.22 17.14
CA SER A 173 10.25 22.54 16.84
C SER A 173 10.61 23.56 17.93
N ARG A 174 10.60 23.19 19.22
CA ARG A 174 11.11 24.04 20.31
C ARG A 174 12.62 24.28 20.19
N LEU A 175 13.42 23.25 19.92
CA LEU A 175 14.87 23.35 19.76
C LEU A 175 15.27 24.17 18.53
N LEU A 176 14.51 24.09 17.43
CA LEU A 176 14.71 24.91 16.23
C LEU A 176 14.38 26.39 16.46
N ASN A 177 13.52 26.68 17.44
CA ASN A 177 13.21 28.04 17.87
C ASN A 177 14.17 28.57 18.96
N GLU A 178 15.14 27.76 19.43
CA GLU A 178 16.18 28.23 20.35
C GLU A 178 17.18 29.13 19.61
N PRO A 179 17.40 30.39 20.05
CA PRO A 179 18.30 31.33 19.37
C PRO A 179 19.74 30.80 19.20
N GLY A 180 20.17 29.86 20.04
CA GLY A 180 21.49 29.24 20.00
C GLY A 180 21.67 28.13 18.95
N LEU A 181 20.58 27.57 18.41
CA LEU A 181 20.56 26.40 17.52
C LEU A 181 20.17 26.78 16.09
N GLN A 182 20.82 27.79 15.54
CA GLN A 182 20.63 28.18 14.14
C GLN A 182 21.30 27.15 13.19
N PRO A 183 20.68 26.81 12.04
CA PRO A 183 21.22 25.82 11.11
C PRO A 183 22.69 26.08 10.72
N ALA A 184 23.03 27.32 10.38
CA ALA A 184 24.39 27.72 10.04
C ALA A 184 25.39 27.50 11.19
N ARG A 185 24.96 27.69 12.43
CA ARG A 185 25.79 27.47 13.63
C ARG A 185 25.97 25.98 13.92
N LEU A 186 24.94 25.18 13.70
CA LEU A 186 25.00 23.73 13.81
C LEU A 186 25.96 23.13 12.76
N GLU A 187 25.84 23.57 11.51
CA GLU A 187 26.74 23.16 10.42
C GLU A 187 28.19 23.55 10.73
N ALA A 188 28.43 24.79 11.18
CA ALA A 188 29.76 25.24 11.57
C ALA A 188 30.33 24.42 12.75
N LEU A 189 29.50 24.07 13.73
CA LEU A 189 29.89 23.24 14.86
C LEU A 189 30.26 21.82 14.40
N LEU A 190 29.44 21.17 13.58
CA LEU A 190 29.73 19.84 13.04
C LEU A 190 30.98 19.84 12.16
N ALA A 191 31.15 20.87 11.33
CA ALA A 191 32.35 21.06 10.53
C ALA A 191 33.61 21.21 11.42
N SER A 192 33.51 21.91 12.55
CA SER A 192 34.63 22.07 13.52
C SER A 192 35.07 20.76 14.19
N MET A 193 34.20 19.74 14.16
CA MET A 193 34.50 18.40 14.68
C MET A 193 35.09 17.47 13.61
N ARG A 194 35.10 17.87 12.33
CA ARG A 194 35.65 17.07 11.24
C ARG A 194 37.15 16.83 11.48
N GLY A 195 37.56 15.55 11.42
CA GLY A 195 38.95 15.14 11.67
C GLY A 195 39.34 14.95 13.14
N ARG A 196 38.42 15.22 14.08
CA ARG A 196 38.65 14.87 15.49
C ARG A 196 38.36 13.39 15.73
N ARG A 197 39.25 12.72 16.47
CA ARG A 197 39.01 11.36 16.96
C ARG A 197 38.22 11.46 18.25
N VAL A 198 36.95 11.06 18.21
CA VAL A 198 36.06 11.07 19.37
C VAL A 198 36.10 9.69 20.01
N VAL A 199 36.34 9.63 21.33
CA VAL A 199 36.17 8.43 22.14
C VAL A 199 34.90 8.63 22.96
N ILE A 200 33.91 7.76 22.73
CA ILE A 200 32.69 7.75 23.53
C ILE A 200 32.95 6.85 24.74
N VAL A 201 32.89 7.42 25.93
CA VAL A 201 33.04 6.67 27.19
C VAL A 201 31.67 6.55 27.83
N GLY A 202 31.11 5.35 27.82
CA GLY A 202 29.79 5.02 28.36
C GLY A 202 29.23 3.75 27.75
N GLU A 203 28.11 3.25 28.29
CA GLU A 203 27.36 2.16 27.66
C GLU A 203 26.69 2.67 26.38
N VAL A 204 26.84 1.94 25.27
CA VAL A 204 26.18 2.28 24.00
C VAL A 204 24.71 1.93 24.14
N ILE A 205 23.87 2.93 24.37
CA ILE A 205 22.41 2.80 24.21
C ILE A 205 22.15 2.83 22.71
N ARG A 206 21.90 1.66 22.13
CA ARG A 206 21.50 1.53 20.74
C ARG A 206 19.98 1.65 20.66
N ASP A 207 19.48 2.88 20.63
CA ASP A 207 18.09 3.13 20.31
C ASP A 207 17.86 2.73 18.85
N THR A 208 17.13 1.63 18.67
CA THR A 208 16.68 1.18 17.36
C THR A 208 15.31 1.81 17.16
N TYR A 209 15.27 2.88 16.39
CA TYR A 209 14.01 3.50 15.97
C TYR A 209 13.41 2.59 14.90
N VAL A 210 12.32 1.88 15.25
CA VAL A 210 11.53 1.03 14.35
C VAL A 210 10.54 1.90 13.61
#